data_AF-A0A9X2P674-F1
#
_entry.id   AF-A0A9X2P674-F1
#
_cell.length_a   1.000
_cell.length_b   1.000
_cell.length_c   1.000
_cell.angle_alpha   90.00
_cell.angle_beta   90.00
_cell.angle_gamma   90.00
#
_symmetry.space_group_name_H-M   'P 1'
#
loop_
_entity.id
_entity.type
_entity.pdbx_description
1 polymer ?
#
loop_
_entity_poly.entity_id
_entity_poly.type
_entity_poly.pdbx_seq_one_letter_code
_entity_poly.pdbx_strand_id
1 'polypeptide(L)'
;MKKSIRIGSGAGFSGDRIEPALILTEKGNLDYLVLECLAERTIALAQKQKQINPSLGYDPLLERRIEGLLPLLVKHRTRLVTNMGAANPLAAGNKIIEIAKKQGLKVKVAVVHGDDVLSLLDPEENCLETGLPLQSHGKIVSANAYLGIDTLLPALQSEADIILTGRVADPSLFLAPMVHEFSWNSNNPVLMGKGTVIGHLLECAGQITGGYFADPVSKPVDGLENLGFPFADILDNGTATISKVPGTGGKVSVQTAKEQLLYEVIDPSKYITPDVVADFREVKIDQIENDTIQISGGSGKPKPEKLKVSVGYEAGFVGEGEISYAGAHALERAKLAGVIIEKRIGHLYPEFRIDYIGLNSLHGTDFGNSPIPYEIRLRVSGKSKDQKTAALIGEEVEALYTNGPAGGGGARKSVRELLGVVSVLMDRNKVKTTFEILES
;
A
#
# COMPACT_ATOMS: atom_id res chain seq x y z
N MET A 1 33.05 -3.00 -3.82
CA MET A 1 31.94 -2.97 -2.85
C MET A 1 31.84 -1.56 -2.30
N LYS A 2 30.67 -0.95 -2.38
CA LYS A 2 30.44 0.36 -1.75
C LYS A 2 30.48 0.20 -0.22
N LYS A 3 30.90 1.24 0.51
CA LYS A 3 30.81 1.25 1.98
C LYS A 3 29.49 1.82 2.50
N SER A 4 28.83 2.60 1.65
CA SER A 4 27.53 3.20 1.93
C SER A 4 26.73 3.33 0.64
N ILE A 5 25.40 3.30 0.78
CA ILE A 5 24.46 3.66 -0.28
C ILE A 5 23.38 4.57 0.27
N ARG A 6 22.81 5.43 -0.57
CA ARG A 6 21.65 6.24 -0.23
C ARG A 6 20.41 5.80 -0.98
N ILE A 7 19.36 5.43 -0.24
CA ILE A 7 18.06 5.02 -0.79
C ILE A 7 16.99 6.02 -0.36
N GLY A 8 16.25 6.58 -1.32
CA GLY A 8 15.07 7.42 -1.07
C GLY A 8 13.78 6.63 -1.21
N SER A 9 12.77 6.98 -0.40
CA SER A 9 11.40 6.45 -0.53
C SER A 9 10.51 7.48 -1.21
N GLY A 10 10.13 7.22 -2.46
CA GLY A 10 9.37 8.18 -3.27
C GLY A 10 7.86 7.97 -3.29
N ALA A 11 7.36 6.84 -2.78
CA ALA A 11 5.94 6.55 -2.64
C ALA A 11 5.74 5.44 -1.60
N GLY A 12 4.66 5.56 -0.82
CA GLY A 12 4.23 4.53 0.14
C GLY A 12 2.90 3.85 -0.19
N PHE A 13 2.26 4.21 -1.31
CA PHE A 13 1.08 3.54 -1.89
C PHE A 13 0.79 4.09 -3.31
N SER A 14 -0.05 3.39 -4.08
CA SER A 14 -0.39 3.76 -5.47
C SER A 14 -0.82 5.23 -5.63
N GLY A 15 -1.74 5.69 -4.79
CA GLY A 15 -2.34 7.03 -4.84
C GLY A 15 -1.54 8.14 -4.13
N ASP A 16 -0.30 7.87 -3.73
CA ASP A 16 0.50 8.83 -2.96
C ASP A 16 0.89 10.07 -3.78
N ARG A 17 1.37 11.12 -3.11
CA ARG A 17 1.89 12.32 -3.74
C ARG A 17 3.06 12.00 -4.69
N ILE A 18 3.27 12.85 -5.69
CA ILE A 18 4.32 12.66 -6.71
C ILE A 18 5.49 13.61 -6.45
N GLU A 19 5.19 14.82 -5.98
CA GLU A 19 6.15 15.90 -5.79
C GLU A 19 7.32 15.53 -4.83
N PRO A 20 7.10 14.81 -3.70
CA PRO A 20 8.18 14.43 -2.81
C PRO A 20 9.25 13.55 -3.48
N ALA A 21 8.85 12.64 -4.38
CA ALA A 21 9.80 11.81 -5.13
C ALA A 21 10.69 12.66 -6.05
N LEU A 22 10.11 13.67 -6.72
CA LEU A 22 10.87 14.58 -7.58
C LEU A 22 11.91 15.37 -6.77
N ILE A 23 11.52 15.89 -5.59
CA ILE A 23 12.41 16.61 -4.68
C ILE A 23 13.54 15.69 -4.20
N LEU A 24 13.21 14.46 -3.82
CA LEU A 24 14.18 13.45 -3.39
C LEU A 24 15.19 13.13 -4.51
N THR A 25 14.75 12.91 -5.74
CA THR A 25 15.67 12.63 -6.85
C THR A 25 16.53 13.84 -7.20
N GLU A 26 15.97 15.06 -7.18
CA GLU A 26 16.70 16.28 -7.54
C GLU A 26 17.73 16.67 -6.47
N LYS A 27 17.40 16.54 -5.18
CA LYS A 27 18.15 17.14 -4.07
C LYS A 27 18.71 16.13 -3.07
N GLY A 28 18.27 14.87 -3.13
CA GLY A 28 18.64 13.83 -2.17
C GLY A 28 19.98 13.15 -2.44
N ASN A 29 20.56 13.30 -3.65
CA ASN A 29 21.79 12.62 -4.08
C ASN A 29 21.70 11.09 -3.88
N LEU A 30 20.69 10.48 -4.49
CA LEU A 30 20.32 9.08 -4.25
C LEU A 30 21.06 8.13 -5.20
N ASP A 31 21.53 6.99 -4.66
CA ASP A 31 21.90 5.84 -5.50
C ASP A 31 20.63 5.16 -6.04
N TYR A 32 19.61 5.03 -5.18
CA TYR A 32 18.34 4.37 -5.50
C TYR A 32 17.15 5.22 -5.05
N LEU A 33 16.10 5.22 -5.87
CA LEU A 33 14.76 5.64 -5.49
C LEU A 33 13.85 4.42 -5.51
N VAL A 34 13.10 4.21 -4.43
CA VAL A 34 12.08 3.15 -4.36
C VAL A 34 10.69 3.79 -4.43
N LEU A 35 9.83 3.25 -5.28
CA LEU A 35 8.40 3.58 -5.31
C LEU A 35 7.61 2.32 -4.95
N GLU A 36 7.14 2.26 -3.70
CA GLU A 36 6.21 1.24 -3.22
C GLU A 36 4.78 1.75 -3.53
N CYS A 37 4.11 1.05 -4.43
CA CYS A 37 2.82 1.46 -5.01
C CYS A 37 1.78 0.34 -5.00
N LEU A 38 1.98 -0.76 -4.26
CA LEU A 38 1.15 -1.97 -4.42
C LEU A 38 0.78 -2.61 -3.08
N ALA A 39 -0.50 -2.48 -2.71
CA ALA A 39 -1.11 -3.22 -1.59
C ALA A 39 -1.86 -4.49 -2.05
N GLU A 40 -2.24 -5.35 -1.10
CA GLU A 40 -3.02 -6.59 -1.28
C GLU A 40 -4.22 -6.39 -2.19
N ARG A 41 -5.02 -5.36 -1.89
CA ARG A 41 -6.28 -5.09 -2.60
C ARG A 41 -6.05 -4.52 -4.00
N THR A 42 -4.97 -3.76 -4.18
CA THR A 42 -4.67 -3.04 -5.42
C THR A 42 -4.37 -4.04 -6.55
N ILE A 43 -3.73 -5.17 -6.26
CA ILE A 43 -3.41 -6.17 -7.29
C ILE A 43 -4.65 -6.86 -7.86
N ALA A 44 -5.66 -7.14 -7.04
CA ALA A 44 -6.92 -7.73 -7.50
C ALA A 44 -7.69 -6.77 -8.41
N LEU A 45 -7.67 -5.47 -8.09
CA LEU A 45 -8.23 -4.42 -8.95
C LEU A 45 -7.45 -4.30 -10.26
N ALA A 46 -6.12 -4.37 -10.21
CA ALA A 46 -5.26 -4.32 -11.38
C ALA A 46 -5.46 -5.53 -12.31
N GLN A 47 -5.62 -6.74 -11.76
CA GLN A 47 -5.96 -7.94 -12.53
C GLN A 47 -7.31 -7.81 -13.22
N LYS A 48 -8.31 -7.26 -12.53
CA LYS A 48 -9.62 -6.98 -13.14
C LYS A 48 -9.51 -5.97 -14.29
N GLN A 49 -8.72 -4.91 -14.14
CA GLN A 49 -8.47 -3.96 -15.23
C GLN A 49 -7.78 -4.63 -16.43
N LYS A 50 -6.80 -5.51 -16.19
CA LYS A 50 -6.12 -6.30 -17.22
C LYS A 50 -7.06 -7.25 -17.96
N GLN A 51 -8.02 -7.87 -17.25
CA GLN A 51 -9.04 -8.73 -17.85
C GLN A 51 -9.97 -7.95 -18.79
N ILE A 52 -10.30 -6.70 -18.43
CA ILE A 52 -11.10 -5.80 -19.28
C ILE A 52 -10.28 -5.29 -20.47
N ASN A 53 -9.03 -4.90 -20.23
CA ASN A 53 -8.10 -4.42 -21.25
C ASN A 53 -6.68 -4.99 -21.00
N PRO A 54 -6.19 -5.90 -21.86
CA PRO A 54 -4.88 -6.54 -21.70
C PRO A 54 -3.68 -5.58 -21.70
N SER A 55 -3.83 -4.33 -22.14
CA SER A 55 -2.76 -3.32 -22.07
C SER A 55 -2.71 -2.54 -20.75
N LEU A 56 -3.67 -2.75 -19.83
CA LEU A 56 -3.74 -2.12 -18.52
C LEU A 56 -3.36 -3.11 -17.40
N GLY A 57 -3.60 -2.72 -16.14
CA GLY A 57 -3.30 -3.54 -14.97
C GLY A 57 -1.94 -3.26 -14.33
N TYR A 58 -1.26 -2.20 -14.75
CA TYR A 58 -0.17 -1.58 -14.00
C TYR A 58 -0.69 -0.37 -13.21
N ASP A 59 0.17 0.23 -12.38
CA ASP A 59 -0.20 1.35 -11.52
C ASP A 59 -0.83 2.53 -12.31
N PRO A 60 -2.03 3.03 -11.93
CA PRO A 60 -2.70 4.10 -12.66
C PRO A 60 -1.93 5.43 -12.73
N LEU A 61 -0.99 5.67 -11.83
CA LEU A 61 -0.15 6.88 -11.80
C LEU A 61 1.24 6.66 -12.42
N LEU A 62 1.53 5.47 -12.95
CA LEU A 62 2.83 5.13 -13.55
C LEU A 62 3.27 6.18 -14.58
N GLU A 63 2.41 6.51 -15.55
CA GLU A 63 2.77 7.45 -16.62
C GLU A 63 3.15 8.82 -16.05
N ARG A 64 2.29 9.37 -15.19
CA ARG A 64 2.50 10.69 -14.57
C ARG A 64 3.76 10.73 -13.69
N ARG A 65 4.04 9.66 -12.94
CA ARG A 65 5.26 9.55 -12.11
C ARG A 65 6.51 9.48 -12.98
N ILE A 66 6.52 8.61 -13.98
CA ILE A 66 7.68 8.37 -14.85
C ILE A 66 7.96 9.59 -15.74
N GLU A 67 6.94 10.25 -16.27
CA GLU A 67 7.12 11.47 -17.08
C GLU A 67 7.92 12.55 -16.32
N GLY A 68 7.67 12.73 -15.02
CA GLY A 68 8.41 13.68 -14.17
C GLY A 68 9.75 13.15 -13.66
N LEU A 69 9.81 11.88 -13.28
CA LEU A 69 11.01 11.30 -12.64
C LEU A 69 12.10 10.95 -13.65
N LEU A 70 11.77 10.46 -14.84
CA LEU A 70 12.73 9.87 -15.77
C LEU A 70 13.89 10.82 -16.14
N PRO A 71 13.66 12.12 -16.44
CA PRO A 71 14.74 13.06 -16.69
C PRO A 71 15.66 13.24 -15.47
N LEU A 72 15.10 13.26 -14.26
CA LEU A 72 15.86 13.41 -13.02
C LEU A 72 16.68 12.16 -12.71
N LEU A 73 16.09 10.97 -12.88
CA LEU A 73 16.78 9.69 -12.68
C LEU A 73 18.02 9.59 -13.58
N VAL A 74 17.88 9.92 -14.88
CA VAL A 74 19.00 9.93 -15.83
C VAL A 74 20.05 10.98 -15.47
N LYS A 75 19.63 12.22 -15.19
CA LYS A 75 20.53 13.33 -14.84
C LYS A 75 21.38 13.03 -13.61
N HIS A 76 20.75 12.45 -12.58
CA HIS A 76 21.38 12.17 -11.29
C HIS A 76 21.96 10.76 -11.19
N ARG A 77 21.80 9.92 -12.23
CA ARG A 77 22.21 8.50 -12.26
C ARG A 77 21.62 7.69 -11.11
N THR A 78 20.39 8.01 -10.72
CA THR A 78 19.64 7.31 -9.68
C THR A 78 18.87 6.16 -10.31
N ARG A 79 19.02 4.95 -9.76
CA ARG A 79 18.27 3.77 -10.23
C ARG A 79 16.90 3.73 -9.56
N LEU A 80 15.86 3.33 -10.30
CA LEU A 80 14.51 3.18 -9.76
C LEU A 80 14.20 1.71 -9.48
N VAL A 81 13.64 1.41 -8.31
CA VAL A 81 13.06 0.09 -7.99
C VAL A 81 11.59 0.27 -7.64
N THR A 82 10.70 -0.46 -8.29
CA THR A 82 9.27 -0.26 -8.08
C THR A 82 8.40 -1.47 -8.42
N ASN A 83 7.34 -1.65 -7.65
CA ASN A 83 6.27 -2.63 -7.87
C ASN A 83 5.06 -2.05 -8.66
N MET A 84 5.23 -0.89 -9.32
CA MET A 84 4.20 -0.28 -10.17
C MET A 84 3.78 -1.15 -11.38
N GLY A 85 4.47 -2.26 -11.65
CA GLY A 85 4.03 -3.24 -12.63
C GLY A 85 2.71 -3.91 -12.24
N ALA A 86 2.39 -3.96 -10.95
CA ALA A 86 1.16 -4.54 -10.40
C ALA A 86 0.81 -5.89 -11.06
N ALA A 87 -0.31 -5.97 -11.79
CA ALA A 87 -0.74 -7.19 -12.48
C ALA A 87 -0.18 -7.33 -13.92
N ASN A 88 0.45 -6.29 -14.45
CA ASN A 88 0.98 -6.26 -15.81
C ASN A 88 2.36 -5.58 -15.93
N PRO A 89 3.42 -6.17 -15.34
CA PRO A 89 4.77 -5.61 -15.38
C PRO A 89 5.31 -5.36 -16.80
N LEU A 90 4.95 -6.21 -17.78
CA LEU A 90 5.40 -6.03 -19.17
C LEU A 90 4.77 -4.79 -19.83
N ALA A 91 3.46 -4.59 -19.67
CA ALA A 91 2.80 -3.40 -20.21
C ALA A 91 3.36 -2.12 -19.56
N ALA A 92 3.62 -2.16 -18.25
CA ALA A 92 4.28 -1.08 -17.52
C ALA A 92 5.67 -0.78 -18.09
N GLY A 93 6.50 -1.80 -18.31
CA GLY A 93 7.84 -1.65 -18.88
C GLY A 93 7.81 -1.05 -20.28
N ASN A 94 6.93 -1.54 -21.15
CA ASN A 94 6.74 -0.98 -22.49
C ASN A 94 6.31 0.50 -22.45
N LYS A 95 5.44 0.87 -21.51
CA LYS A 95 5.01 2.26 -21.33
C LYS A 95 6.16 3.17 -20.87
N ILE A 96 7.03 2.69 -19.98
CA ILE A 96 8.25 3.40 -19.58
C ILE A 96 9.17 3.63 -20.79
N ILE A 97 9.38 2.61 -21.62
CA ILE A 97 10.17 2.72 -22.85
C ILE A 97 9.56 3.72 -23.84
N GLU A 98 8.24 3.74 -24.00
CA GLU A 98 7.53 4.72 -24.82
C GLU A 98 7.78 6.16 -24.32
N ILE A 99 7.66 6.38 -23.02
CA ILE A 99 7.93 7.69 -22.39
C ILE A 99 9.40 8.10 -22.60
N ALA A 100 10.35 7.17 -22.40
CA ALA A 100 11.77 7.41 -22.61
C ALA A 100 12.07 7.86 -24.05
N LYS A 101 11.53 7.14 -25.05
CA LYS A 101 11.65 7.49 -26.48
C LYS A 101 11.08 8.88 -26.77
N LYS A 102 9.90 9.18 -26.24
CA LYS A 102 9.25 10.50 -26.40
C LYS A 102 10.08 11.64 -25.80
N GLN A 103 10.79 11.39 -24.71
CA GLN A 103 11.67 12.37 -24.05
C GLN A 103 13.10 12.40 -24.62
N GLY A 104 13.43 11.52 -25.57
CA GLY A 104 14.78 11.39 -26.12
C GLY A 104 15.82 10.85 -25.12
N LEU A 105 15.37 10.12 -24.10
CA LEU A 105 16.21 9.52 -23.07
C LEU A 105 16.52 8.07 -23.41
N LYS A 106 17.74 7.63 -23.07
CA LYS A 106 18.16 6.24 -23.17
C LYS A 106 18.10 5.59 -21.81
N VAL A 107 17.27 4.57 -21.66
CA VAL A 107 17.13 3.81 -20.40
C VAL A 107 16.98 2.32 -20.67
N LYS A 108 17.46 1.53 -19.71
CA LYS A 108 17.28 0.08 -19.63
C LYS A 108 16.31 -0.24 -18.51
N VAL A 109 15.25 -0.98 -18.84
CA VAL A 109 14.22 -1.43 -17.89
C VAL A 109 14.30 -2.93 -17.73
N ALA A 110 14.53 -3.42 -16.51
CA ALA A 110 14.39 -4.82 -16.17
C ALA A 110 13.00 -5.09 -15.61
N VAL A 111 12.21 -5.90 -16.34
CA VAL A 111 10.85 -6.29 -15.95
C VAL A 111 10.90 -7.66 -15.31
N VAL A 112 10.51 -7.77 -14.05
CA VAL A 112 10.50 -9.00 -13.25
C VAL A 112 9.11 -9.62 -13.23
N HIS A 113 9.05 -10.93 -13.45
CA HIS A 113 7.83 -11.75 -13.56
C HIS A 113 7.81 -12.91 -12.56
N GLY A 114 6.63 -13.49 -12.38
CA GLY A 114 6.43 -14.78 -11.70
C GLY A 114 5.69 -14.70 -10.37
N ASP A 115 5.13 -13.54 -10.02
CA ASP A 115 4.28 -13.39 -8.84
C ASP A 115 2.87 -13.95 -9.08
N ASP A 116 2.33 -13.87 -10.30
CA ASP A 116 1.04 -14.46 -10.67
C ASP A 116 1.12 -16.00 -10.65
N VAL A 117 0.47 -16.60 -9.65
CA VAL A 117 0.48 -18.05 -9.37
C VAL A 117 -0.93 -18.64 -9.42
N LEU A 118 -1.86 -17.98 -10.10
CA LEU A 118 -3.26 -18.38 -10.16
C LEU A 118 -3.46 -19.83 -10.63
N SER A 119 -2.66 -20.27 -11.61
CA SER A 119 -2.72 -21.64 -12.14
C SER A 119 -2.14 -22.71 -11.20
N LEU A 120 -1.45 -22.30 -10.12
CA LEU A 120 -0.81 -23.18 -9.15
C LEU A 120 -1.61 -23.32 -7.85
N LEU A 121 -2.73 -22.62 -7.72
CA LEU A 121 -3.58 -22.69 -6.53
C LEU A 121 -4.24 -24.06 -6.38
N ASP A 122 -4.33 -24.52 -5.14
CA ASP A 122 -5.15 -25.66 -4.75
C ASP A 122 -6.47 -25.15 -4.15
N PRO A 123 -7.63 -25.37 -4.80
CA PRO A 123 -8.92 -24.91 -4.30
C PRO A 123 -9.33 -25.45 -2.93
N GLU A 124 -8.73 -26.56 -2.48
CA GLU A 124 -8.98 -27.16 -1.17
C GLU A 124 -8.10 -26.57 -0.06
N GLU A 125 -7.12 -25.72 -0.40
CA GLU A 125 -6.26 -25.10 0.59
C GLU A 125 -7.04 -24.12 1.47
N ASN A 126 -6.85 -24.24 2.79
CA ASN A 126 -7.52 -23.38 3.76
C ASN A 126 -6.89 -21.98 3.78
N CYS A 127 -7.75 -20.97 3.73
CA CYS A 127 -7.38 -19.57 3.82
C CYS A 127 -6.95 -19.20 5.24
N LEU A 128 -5.91 -18.38 5.38
CA LEU A 128 -5.35 -17.98 6.68
C LEU A 128 -6.34 -17.18 7.53
N GLU A 129 -7.12 -16.30 6.92
CA GLU A 129 -8.03 -15.38 7.62
C GLU A 129 -9.35 -16.04 8.05
N THR A 130 -9.84 -17.01 7.27
CA THR A 130 -11.16 -17.61 7.48
C THR A 130 -11.10 -19.05 7.98
N GLY A 131 -9.99 -19.75 7.77
CA GLY A 131 -9.85 -21.19 8.04
C GLY A 131 -10.69 -22.07 7.10
N LEU A 132 -11.34 -21.49 6.08
CA LEU A 132 -12.18 -22.19 5.11
C LEU A 132 -11.40 -22.48 3.81
N PRO A 133 -11.75 -23.54 3.07
CA PRO A 133 -11.15 -23.81 1.76
C PRO A 133 -11.34 -22.66 0.78
N LEU A 134 -10.37 -22.42 -0.11
CA LEU A 134 -10.45 -21.39 -1.15
C LEU A 134 -11.75 -21.48 -1.96
N GLN A 135 -12.17 -22.69 -2.35
CA GLN A 135 -13.39 -22.94 -3.13
C GLN A 135 -14.71 -22.56 -2.43
N SER A 136 -14.69 -22.34 -1.11
CA SER A 136 -15.88 -21.87 -0.38
C SER A 136 -16.18 -20.38 -0.58
N HIS A 137 -15.23 -19.65 -1.18
CA HIS A 137 -15.36 -18.23 -1.50
C HIS A 137 -15.97 -18.01 -2.90
N GLY A 138 -16.03 -16.76 -3.33
CA GLY A 138 -16.47 -16.43 -4.68
C GLY A 138 -15.46 -16.84 -5.75
N LYS A 139 -15.79 -16.55 -7.01
CA LYS A 139 -14.91 -16.81 -8.15
C LYS A 139 -13.55 -16.12 -7.95
N ILE A 140 -12.46 -16.87 -8.05
CA ILE A 140 -11.10 -16.35 -7.92
C ILE A 140 -10.77 -15.48 -9.14
N VAL A 141 -10.23 -14.29 -8.89
CA VAL A 141 -9.87 -13.27 -9.90
C VAL A 141 -8.36 -13.15 -10.05
N SER A 142 -7.60 -13.38 -8.96
CA SER A 142 -6.17 -13.14 -8.90
C SER A 142 -5.51 -13.96 -7.81
N ALA A 143 -4.26 -14.37 -8.01
CA ALA A 143 -3.44 -14.97 -6.96
C ALA A 143 -1.98 -14.55 -7.16
N ASN A 144 -1.43 -13.79 -6.21
CA ASN A 144 -0.09 -13.23 -6.35
C ASN A 144 0.78 -13.55 -5.12
N ALA A 145 1.90 -14.21 -5.37
CA ALA A 145 2.88 -14.57 -4.35
C ALA A 145 3.70 -13.34 -3.91
N TYR A 146 3.98 -13.24 -2.61
CA TYR A 146 4.87 -12.23 -2.05
C TYR A 146 6.30 -12.65 -2.34
N LEU A 147 6.82 -12.20 -3.47
CA LEU A 147 8.21 -12.44 -3.85
C LEU A 147 9.18 -11.65 -2.96
N GLY A 148 10.41 -12.14 -2.83
CA GLY A 148 11.48 -11.50 -2.06
C GLY A 148 12.65 -11.02 -2.93
N ILE A 149 13.76 -10.64 -2.31
CA ILE A 149 14.95 -10.11 -3.00
C ILE A 149 15.54 -11.09 -4.03
N ASP A 150 15.37 -12.40 -3.83
CA ASP A 150 15.87 -13.44 -4.74
C ASP A 150 15.41 -13.18 -6.20
N THR A 151 14.26 -12.52 -6.39
CA THR A 151 13.67 -12.22 -7.70
C THR A 151 14.15 -10.90 -8.28
N LEU A 152 14.55 -9.95 -7.43
CA LEU A 152 15.05 -8.63 -7.81
C LEU A 152 16.55 -8.61 -8.10
N LEU A 153 17.33 -9.47 -7.43
CA LEU A 153 18.79 -9.48 -7.53
C LEU A 153 19.30 -9.70 -8.97
N PRO A 154 18.77 -10.65 -9.78
CA PRO A 154 19.19 -10.80 -11.17
C PRO A 154 18.90 -9.56 -12.02
N ALA A 155 17.76 -8.91 -11.80
CA ALA A 155 17.40 -7.68 -12.48
C ALA A 155 18.34 -6.53 -12.10
N LEU A 156 18.72 -6.41 -10.81
CA LEU A 156 19.70 -5.42 -10.36
C LEU A 156 21.09 -5.66 -10.96
N GLN A 157 21.51 -6.92 -11.11
CA GLN A 157 22.79 -7.31 -11.72
C GLN A 157 22.89 -7.02 -13.21
N SER A 158 21.76 -6.82 -13.91
CA SER A 158 21.73 -6.47 -15.33
C SER A 158 22.11 -5.01 -15.64
N GLU A 159 22.42 -4.24 -14.59
CA GLU A 159 22.69 -2.80 -14.66
C GLU A 159 21.55 -1.99 -15.28
N ALA A 160 20.30 -2.46 -15.14
CA ALA A 160 19.13 -1.70 -15.53
C ALA A 160 18.98 -0.43 -14.67
N ASP A 161 18.58 0.65 -15.33
CA ASP A 161 18.26 1.94 -14.70
C ASP A 161 16.97 1.83 -13.88
N ILE A 162 16.04 0.99 -14.34
CA ILE A 162 14.73 0.79 -13.73
C ILE A 162 14.48 -0.70 -13.54
N ILE A 163 14.18 -1.11 -12.30
CA ILE A 163 13.78 -2.46 -11.91
C ILE A 163 12.28 -2.40 -11.59
N LEU A 164 11.49 -3.03 -12.44
CA LEU A 164 10.03 -2.99 -12.42
C LEU A 164 9.47 -4.37 -12.14
N THR A 165 8.60 -4.50 -11.17
CA THR A 165 8.02 -5.79 -10.76
C THR A 165 6.52 -5.70 -10.49
N GLY A 166 5.89 -6.86 -10.28
CA GLY A 166 4.55 -7.01 -9.72
C GLY A 166 4.60 -7.11 -8.19
N ARG A 167 3.97 -8.13 -7.59
CA ARG A 167 4.02 -8.31 -6.14
C ARG A 167 5.40 -8.78 -5.67
N VAL A 168 6.02 -7.94 -4.85
CA VAL A 168 7.16 -8.23 -3.99
C VAL A 168 6.79 -7.73 -2.60
N ALA A 169 7.34 -8.33 -1.54
CA ALA A 169 7.16 -7.79 -0.20
C ALA A 169 7.79 -6.40 -0.08
N ASP A 170 7.07 -5.49 0.54
CA ASP A 170 7.33 -4.06 0.59
C ASP A 170 8.78 -3.74 1.06
N PRO A 171 9.29 -4.33 2.16
CA PRO A 171 10.67 -4.04 2.59
C PRO A 171 11.72 -4.67 1.66
N SER A 172 11.36 -5.68 0.86
CA SER A 172 12.27 -6.33 -0.09
C SER A 172 12.69 -5.41 -1.23
N LEU A 173 11.85 -4.43 -1.60
CA LEU A 173 12.20 -3.41 -2.60
C LEU A 173 13.40 -2.55 -2.16
N PHE A 174 13.52 -2.31 -0.85
CA PHE A 174 14.63 -1.57 -0.25
C PHE A 174 15.82 -2.47 0.08
N LEU A 175 15.55 -3.70 0.56
CA LEU A 175 16.59 -4.67 0.92
C LEU A 175 17.39 -5.12 -0.32
N ALA A 176 16.76 -5.27 -1.48
CA ALA A 176 17.43 -5.76 -2.69
C ALA A 176 18.62 -4.88 -3.13
N PRO A 177 18.49 -3.54 -3.23
CA PRO A 177 19.64 -2.65 -3.42
C PRO A 177 20.77 -2.82 -2.40
N MET A 178 20.44 -2.97 -1.11
CA MET A 178 21.44 -3.17 -0.05
C MET A 178 22.24 -4.45 -0.29
N VAL A 179 21.54 -5.55 -0.56
CA VAL A 179 22.17 -6.85 -0.80
C VAL A 179 23.01 -6.84 -2.07
N HIS A 180 22.54 -6.18 -3.13
CA HIS A 180 23.26 -6.04 -4.39
C HIS A 180 24.58 -5.26 -4.22
N GLU A 181 24.52 -4.05 -3.64
CA GLU A 181 25.66 -3.13 -3.58
C GLU A 181 26.74 -3.57 -2.57
N PHE A 182 26.32 -4.16 -1.45
CA PHE A 182 27.22 -4.67 -0.42
C PHE A 182 27.62 -6.12 -0.63
N SER A 183 27.04 -6.81 -1.62
CA SER A 183 27.25 -8.25 -1.85
C SER A 183 26.98 -9.07 -0.59
N TRP A 184 25.95 -8.70 0.18
CA TRP A 184 25.58 -9.42 1.39
C TRP A 184 25.22 -10.87 1.08
N ASN A 185 25.65 -11.79 1.95
CA ASN A 185 25.19 -13.16 1.89
C ASN A 185 23.70 -13.21 2.28
N SER A 186 22.82 -13.51 1.32
CA SER A 186 21.37 -13.60 1.55
C SER A 186 20.94 -14.73 2.49
N ASN A 187 21.84 -15.67 2.79
CA ASN A 187 21.63 -16.69 3.83
C ASN A 187 22.08 -16.24 5.22
N ASN A 188 22.59 -15.02 5.39
CA ASN A 188 22.87 -14.45 6.71
C ASN A 188 21.60 -13.78 7.26
N PRO A 189 20.86 -14.44 8.18
CA PRO A 189 19.57 -13.93 8.61
C PRO A 189 19.68 -12.68 9.47
N VAL A 190 20.84 -12.44 10.10
CA VAL A 190 21.08 -11.23 10.89
C VAL A 190 21.14 -10.01 9.95
N LEU A 191 21.93 -10.10 8.87
CA LEU A 191 22.01 -9.00 7.90
C LEU A 191 20.69 -8.78 7.16
N MET A 192 20.00 -9.85 6.77
CA MET A 192 18.68 -9.72 6.14
C MET A 192 17.69 -9.05 7.09
N GLY A 193 17.65 -9.46 8.36
CA GLY A 193 16.81 -8.85 9.38
C GLY A 193 17.07 -7.35 9.57
N LYS A 194 18.34 -6.95 9.66
CA LYS A 194 18.72 -5.52 9.73
C LYS A 194 18.26 -4.73 8.50
N GLY A 195 18.50 -5.26 7.30
CA GLY A 195 18.08 -4.58 6.08
C GLY A 195 16.56 -4.55 5.93
N THR A 196 15.83 -5.57 6.40
CA THR A 196 14.37 -5.57 6.47
C THR A 196 13.84 -4.51 7.44
N VAL A 197 14.47 -4.30 8.60
CA VAL A 197 14.11 -3.19 9.52
C VAL A 197 14.23 -1.85 8.80
N ILE A 198 15.35 -1.62 8.10
CA ILE A 198 15.57 -0.37 7.35
C ILE A 198 14.53 -0.23 6.23
N GLY A 199 14.26 -1.31 5.49
CA GLY A 199 13.23 -1.33 4.45
C GLY A 199 11.84 -1.00 5.00
N HIS A 200 11.46 -1.60 6.12
CA HIS A 200 10.18 -1.36 6.79
C HIS A 200 10.04 0.07 7.35
N LEU A 201 11.14 0.69 7.75
CA LEU A 201 11.13 2.11 8.14
C LEU A 201 11.01 3.06 6.94
N LEU A 202 11.41 2.63 5.75
CA LEU A 202 11.37 3.44 4.53
C LEU A 202 10.09 3.22 3.71
N GLU A 203 9.45 2.05 3.79
CA GLU A 203 8.12 1.83 3.22
C GLU A 203 7.09 2.77 3.88
N CYS A 204 5.93 2.95 3.25
CA CYS A 204 4.94 3.99 3.62
C CYS A 204 5.46 5.44 3.56
N ALA A 205 6.70 5.65 3.09
CA ALA A 205 7.35 6.92 2.76
C ALA A 205 7.13 8.04 3.79
N GLY A 206 6.12 8.88 3.58
CA GLY A 206 5.84 10.05 4.42
C GLY A 206 5.57 9.74 5.89
N GLN A 207 5.23 8.50 6.26
CA GLN A 207 4.85 8.15 7.62
C GLN A 207 5.96 8.40 8.67
N ILE A 208 7.18 7.94 8.39
CA ILE A 208 8.34 8.17 9.27
C ILE A 208 8.74 9.67 9.36
N THR A 209 8.23 10.49 8.45
CA THR A 209 8.47 11.93 8.38
C THR A 209 7.31 12.75 8.95
N GLY A 210 6.35 12.12 9.63
CA GLY A 210 5.26 12.80 10.34
C GLY A 210 3.88 12.69 9.68
N GLY A 211 3.80 12.15 8.45
CA GLY A 211 2.53 11.73 7.86
C GLY A 211 1.88 10.62 8.68
N TYR A 212 0.56 10.61 8.84
CA TYR A 212 -0.18 9.64 9.67
C TYR A 212 0.23 9.58 11.17
N PHE A 213 1.22 10.37 11.58
CA PHE A 213 1.69 10.55 12.95
C PHE A 213 1.11 11.83 13.59
N ALA A 214 0.99 12.89 12.79
CA ALA A 214 0.64 14.23 13.26
C ALA A 214 -0.73 14.25 13.96
N ASP A 215 -0.73 14.79 15.18
CA ASP A 215 -1.93 15.15 15.92
C ASP A 215 -1.77 16.61 16.39
N PRO A 216 -2.66 17.53 16.01
CA PRO A 216 -2.44 18.96 16.23
C PRO A 216 -2.35 19.37 17.71
N VAL A 217 -2.80 18.50 18.63
CA VAL A 217 -2.79 18.78 20.07
C VAL A 217 -1.59 18.14 20.76
N SER A 218 -1.33 16.85 20.53
CA SER A 218 -0.35 16.07 21.28
C SER A 218 0.92 15.77 20.49
N LYS A 219 0.85 15.75 19.15
CA LYS A 219 1.98 15.44 18.27
C LYS A 219 2.04 16.44 17.10
N PRO A 220 2.26 17.74 17.36
CA PRO A 220 2.26 18.74 16.30
C PRO A 220 3.41 18.49 15.32
N VAL A 221 3.12 18.65 14.03
CA VAL A 221 4.07 18.54 12.93
C VAL A 221 3.81 19.70 11.96
N ASP A 222 4.85 20.50 11.70
CA ASP A 222 4.76 21.66 10.82
C ASP A 222 4.98 21.28 9.35
N GLY A 223 4.40 22.06 8.44
CA GLY A 223 4.68 21.99 6.99
C GLY A 223 4.18 20.72 6.28
N LEU A 224 3.12 20.07 6.77
CA LEU A 224 2.56 18.85 6.18
C LEU A 224 2.11 19.02 4.71
N GLU A 225 1.75 20.24 4.29
CA GLU A 225 1.43 20.57 2.89
C GLU A 225 2.63 20.38 1.95
N ASN A 226 3.85 20.43 2.48
CA ASN A 226 5.11 20.15 1.77
C ASN A 226 5.92 19.06 2.50
N LEU A 227 5.23 18.02 2.98
CA LEU A 227 5.84 16.87 3.65
C LEU A 227 6.99 16.28 2.83
N GLY A 228 8.20 16.30 3.39
CA GLY A 228 9.37 15.71 2.76
C GLY A 228 9.45 14.22 3.02
N PHE A 229 9.53 13.41 1.98
CA PHE A 229 9.72 11.97 2.11
C PHE A 229 11.16 11.60 2.51
N PRO A 230 11.37 10.43 3.14
CA PRO A 230 12.63 10.09 3.75
C PRO A 230 13.66 9.57 2.74
N PHE A 231 14.93 9.69 3.10
CA PHE A 231 16.00 8.87 2.56
C PHE A 231 16.81 8.26 3.71
N ALA A 232 17.52 7.17 3.42
CA ALA A 232 18.46 6.55 4.35
C ALA A 232 19.87 6.47 3.73
N ASP A 233 20.87 6.90 4.50
CA ASP A 233 22.27 6.54 4.30
C ASP A 233 22.56 5.22 5.03
N ILE A 234 22.81 4.16 4.28
CA ILE A 234 22.94 2.80 4.80
C ILE A 234 24.39 2.37 4.68
N LEU A 235 24.95 1.79 5.74
CA LEU A 235 26.29 1.22 5.78
C LEU A 235 26.28 -0.29 5.53
N ASP A 236 27.41 -0.82 5.07
CA ASP A 236 27.62 -2.25 4.78
C ASP A 236 27.40 -3.20 5.97
N ASN A 237 27.36 -2.68 7.20
CA ASN A 237 27.11 -3.45 8.42
C ASN A 237 25.61 -3.52 8.83
N GLY A 238 24.72 -2.91 8.04
CA GLY A 238 23.28 -2.84 8.27
C GLY A 238 22.87 -1.80 9.31
N THR A 239 23.66 -0.75 9.52
CA THR A 239 23.24 0.47 10.23
C THR A 239 22.82 1.54 9.23
N ALA A 240 21.88 2.39 9.59
CA ALA A 240 21.39 3.43 8.70
C ALA A 240 21.15 4.76 9.43
N THR A 241 21.30 5.86 8.72
CA THR A 241 20.86 7.19 9.15
C THR A 241 19.69 7.59 8.28
N ILE A 242 18.53 7.87 8.87
CA ILE A 242 17.32 8.30 8.16
C ILE A 242 17.13 9.80 8.35
N SER A 243 16.87 10.49 7.25
CA SER A 243 16.59 11.93 7.24
C SER A 243 15.64 12.29 6.08
N LYS A 244 15.36 13.58 5.90
CA LYS A 244 14.57 14.14 4.79
C LYS A 244 15.31 15.32 4.16
N VAL A 245 14.93 15.70 2.94
CA VAL A 245 15.58 16.80 2.21
C VAL A 245 15.39 18.12 2.98
N PRO A 246 16.47 18.91 3.24
CA PRO A 246 16.36 20.19 3.90
C PRO A 246 15.39 21.16 3.21
N GLY A 247 14.63 21.93 4.00
CA GLY A 247 13.62 22.87 3.50
C GLY A 247 12.26 22.24 3.16
N THR A 248 12.11 20.93 3.32
CA THR A 248 10.79 20.26 3.30
C THR A 248 10.16 20.22 4.68
N GLY A 249 8.83 20.14 4.73
CA GLY A 249 8.08 20.03 5.99
C GLY A 249 8.08 18.61 6.54
N GLY A 250 7.33 18.39 7.62
CA GLY A 250 7.37 17.15 8.38
C GLY A 250 8.46 17.15 9.46
N LYS A 251 8.60 15.99 10.12
CA LYS A 251 9.54 15.76 11.21
C LYS A 251 10.06 14.33 11.16
N VAL A 252 11.37 14.14 11.24
CA VAL A 252 11.99 12.83 11.50
C VAL A 252 12.49 12.80 12.94
N SER A 253 11.97 11.86 13.73
CA SER A 253 12.35 11.73 15.13
C SER A 253 12.23 10.30 15.63
N VAL A 254 12.74 10.04 16.83
CA VAL A 254 12.59 8.73 17.49
C VAL A 254 11.12 8.32 17.61
N GLN A 255 10.19 9.26 17.80
CA GLN A 255 8.76 8.95 17.94
C GLN A 255 8.14 8.52 16.60
N THR A 256 8.40 9.26 15.52
CA THR A 256 7.87 8.92 14.19
C THR A 256 8.41 7.58 13.71
N ALA A 257 9.70 7.29 13.98
CA ALA A 257 10.30 6.01 13.63
C ALA A 257 9.80 4.84 14.49
N LYS A 258 9.48 5.04 15.77
CA LYS A 258 8.86 3.99 16.60
C LYS A 258 7.43 3.68 16.18
N GLU A 259 6.64 4.70 15.83
CA GLU A 259 5.29 4.48 15.30
C GLU A 259 5.35 3.74 13.95
N GLN A 260 6.29 4.11 13.07
CA GLN A 260 6.51 3.36 11.83
C GLN A 260 6.98 1.92 12.08
N LEU A 261 7.95 1.70 12.97
CA LEU A 261 8.52 0.37 13.24
C LEU A 261 7.48 -0.65 13.75
N LEU A 262 6.41 -0.16 14.40
CA LEU A 262 5.33 -0.99 14.95
C LEU A 262 4.09 -1.01 14.05
N TYR A 263 4.07 -0.23 12.98
CA TYR A 263 2.95 -0.14 12.07
C TYR A 263 2.79 -1.46 11.30
N GLU A 264 1.57 -2.02 11.29
CA GLU A 264 1.26 -3.31 10.64
C GLU A 264 2.10 -4.52 11.12
N VAL A 265 2.79 -4.38 12.26
CA VAL A 265 3.56 -5.44 12.90
C VAL A 265 2.75 -6.05 14.05
N ILE A 266 2.29 -7.29 13.86
CA ILE A 266 1.53 -8.02 14.89
C ILE A 266 2.47 -8.57 15.99
N ASP A 267 3.56 -9.21 15.59
CA ASP A 267 4.57 -9.77 16.50
C ASP A 267 5.97 -9.25 16.13
N PRO A 268 6.50 -8.25 16.87
CA PRO A 268 7.82 -7.69 16.62
C PRO A 268 8.98 -8.71 16.75
N SER A 269 8.78 -9.85 17.41
CA SER A 269 9.79 -10.90 17.49
C SER A 269 9.81 -11.85 16.28
N LYS A 270 8.79 -11.75 15.44
CA LYS A 270 8.51 -12.69 14.35
C LYS A 270 7.77 -12.01 13.18
N TYR A 271 8.37 -10.96 12.64
CA TYR A 271 7.87 -10.34 11.42
C TYR A 271 8.27 -11.18 10.20
N ILE A 272 7.32 -11.90 9.61
CA ILE A 272 7.58 -12.88 8.55
C ILE A 272 7.58 -12.18 7.18
N THR A 273 8.72 -12.17 6.50
CA THR A 273 8.85 -11.74 5.11
C THR A 273 9.35 -12.89 4.25
N PRO A 274 9.28 -12.81 2.91
CA PRO A 274 9.85 -13.83 2.03
C PRO A 274 11.38 -13.99 2.15
N ASP A 275 12.08 -13.00 2.73
CA ASP A 275 13.54 -12.94 2.79
C ASP A 275 14.11 -13.33 4.14
N VAL A 276 13.34 -13.17 5.21
CA VAL A 276 13.76 -13.40 6.59
C VAL A 276 12.54 -13.43 7.50
N VAL A 277 12.63 -14.14 8.62
CA VAL A 277 11.73 -13.87 9.75
C VAL A 277 12.43 -12.87 10.64
N ALA A 278 12.15 -11.58 10.46
CA ALA A 278 12.84 -10.49 11.13
C ALA A 278 12.42 -10.36 12.61
N ASP A 279 13.37 -9.92 13.43
CA ASP A 279 13.21 -9.68 14.86
C ASP A 279 13.58 -8.22 15.15
N PHE A 280 12.57 -7.44 15.52
CA PHE A 280 12.67 -6.00 15.74
C PHE A 280 12.97 -5.64 17.21
N ARG A 281 13.00 -6.61 18.12
CA ARG A 281 13.10 -6.36 19.58
C ARG A 281 14.37 -5.63 20.00
N GLU A 282 15.47 -5.89 19.30
CA GLU A 282 16.78 -5.29 19.58
C GLU A 282 17.10 -4.10 18.67
N VAL A 283 16.09 -3.54 17.99
CA VAL A 283 16.26 -2.31 17.18
C VAL A 283 16.45 -1.12 18.10
N LYS A 284 17.49 -0.34 17.84
CA LYS A 284 17.82 0.91 18.51
C LYS A 284 17.64 2.08 17.57
N ILE A 285 17.01 3.12 18.08
CA ILE A 285 16.72 4.36 17.35
C ILE A 285 17.24 5.51 18.18
N ASP A 286 18.31 6.13 17.71
CA ASP A 286 18.99 7.22 18.39
C ASP A 286 18.77 8.53 17.63
N GLN A 287 18.39 9.60 18.34
CA GLN A 287 18.30 10.92 17.74
C GLN A 287 19.73 11.47 17.57
N ILE A 288 20.11 11.84 16.34
CA ILE A 288 21.42 12.44 16.07
C ILE A 288 21.30 13.96 16.12
N GLU A 289 20.34 14.51 15.39
CA GLU A 289 20.02 15.93 15.33
C GLU A 289 18.58 16.12 14.86
N ASN A 290 18.12 17.36 14.68
CA ASN A 290 16.78 17.61 14.13
C ASN A 290 16.63 16.96 12.76
N ASP A 291 15.51 16.26 12.55
CA ASP A 291 15.20 15.53 11.32
C ASP A 291 16.21 14.44 10.92
N THR A 292 17.03 13.96 11.86
CA THR A 292 18.02 12.91 11.59
C THR A 292 18.08 11.91 12.74
N ILE A 293 17.84 10.65 12.43
CA ILE A 293 17.92 9.53 13.37
C ILE A 293 18.86 8.46 12.87
N GLN A 294 19.50 7.73 13.77
CA GLN A 294 20.29 6.55 13.47
C GLN A 294 19.54 5.29 13.89
N ILE A 295 19.54 4.30 13.01
CA ILE A 295 18.97 2.98 13.21
C ILE A 295 20.09 1.96 13.29
N SER A 296 20.06 1.15 14.35
CA SER A 296 20.96 0.02 14.53
C SER A 296 20.25 -1.15 15.21
N GLY A 297 20.93 -2.30 15.29
CA GLY A 297 20.31 -3.50 15.85
C GLY A 297 19.31 -4.15 14.90
N GLY A 298 18.42 -4.97 15.44
CA GLY A 298 17.59 -5.90 14.67
C GLY A 298 18.35 -7.18 14.28
N SER A 299 17.60 -8.24 14.06
CA SER A 299 18.13 -9.56 13.66
C SER A 299 17.08 -10.34 12.88
N GLY A 300 17.33 -11.61 12.63
CA GLY A 300 16.37 -12.47 11.97
C GLY A 300 16.67 -13.95 12.10
N LYS A 301 15.69 -14.76 11.70
CA LYS A 301 15.82 -16.21 11.49
C LYS A 301 15.76 -16.50 9.98
N PRO A 302 16.21 -17.69 9.53
CA PRO A 302 16.18 -18.06 8.12
C PRO A 302 14.82 -17.80 7.46
N LYS A 303 14.85 -17.45 6.17
CA LYS A 303 13.66 -17.21 5.37
C LYS A 303 12.69 -18.40 5.40
N PRO A 304 11.37 -18.16 5.36
CA PRO A 304 10.38 -19.22 5.43
C PRO A 304 10.40 -20.11 4.17
N GLU A 305 10.04 -21.39 4.34
CA GLU A 305 9.90 -22.35 3.23
C GLU A 305 8.70 -22.03 2.33
N LYS A 306 7.70 -21.35 2.87
CA LYS A 306 6.48 -20.96 2.17
C LYS A 306 6.38 -19.45 2.00
N LEU A 307 5.77 -19.03 0.89
CA LEU A 307 5.41 -17.64 0.58
C LEU A 307 3.93 -17.41 0.85
N LYS A 308 3.59 -16.21 1.34
CA LYS A 308 2.21 -15.72 1.35
C LYS A 308 1.75 -15.51 -0.08
N VAL A 309 0.58 -16.00 -0.43
CA VAL A 309 -0.10 -15.71 -1.69
C VAL A 309 -1.39 -14.96 -1.37
N SER A 310 -1.53 -13.74 -1.88
CA SER A 310 -2.77 -12.96 -1.78
C SER A 310 -3.70 -13.39 -2.90
N VAL A 311 -4.88 -13.89 -2.54
CA VAL A 311 -5.90 -14.40 -3.44
C VAL A 311 -7.12 -13.47 -3.41
N GLY A 312 -7.39 -12.84 -4.55
CA GLY A 312 -8.55 -11.98 -4.75
C GLY A 312 -9.71 -12.77 -5.36
N TYR A 313 -10.93 -12.55 -4.85
CA TYR A 313 -12.15 -13.20 -5.34
C TYR A 313 -13.34 -12.23 -5.44
N GLU A 314 -14.32 -12.56 -6.28
CA GLU A 314 -15.57 -11.80 -6.41
C GLU A 314 -16.42 -11.96 -5.14
N ALA A 315 -16.59 -10.88 -4.36
CA ALA A 315 -17.27 -10.90 -3.06
C ALA A 315 -18.68 -10.28 -3.08
N GLY A 316 -19.30 -10.19 -4.26
CA GLY A 316 -20.62 -9.60 -4.48
C GLY A 316 -20.57 -8.09 -4.66
N PHE A 317 -21.56 -7.38 -4.13
CA PHE A 317 -21.74 -5.93 -4.29
C PHE A 317 -22.05 -5.28 -2.94
N VAL A 318 -21.68 -4.02 -2.79
CA VAL A 318 -22.18 -3.16 -1.72
C VAL A 318 -22.94 -1.99 -2.30
N GLY A 319 -24.15 -1.80 -1.77
CA GLY A 319 -24.95 -0.60 -1.95
C GLY A 319 -24.67 0.38 -0.84
N GLU A 320 -24.61 1.65 -1.17
CA GLU A 320 -24.45 2.73 -0.21
C GLU A 320 -25.38 3.89 -0.56
N GLY A 321 -26.06 4.40 0.45
CA GLY A 321 -26.91 5.57 0.37
C GLY A 321 -26.60 6.52 1.52
N GLU A 322 -26.47 7.81 1.23
CA GLU A 322 -26.21 8.82 2.23
C GLU A 322 -27.18 9.99 2.10
N ILE A 323 -27.57 10.61 3.23
CA ILE A 323 -28.37 11.85 3.26
C ILE A 323 -28.02 12.67 4.50
N SER A 324 -27.99 13.99 4.39
CA SER A 324 -27.59 14.91 5.48
C SER A 324 -28.79 15.61 6.12
N TYR A 325 -28.67 15.88 7.42
CA TYR A 325 -29.60 16.68 8.21
C TYR A 325 -28.82 17.74 8.99
N ALA A 326 -29.38 18.95 9.10
CA ALA A 326 -28.75 20.08 9.77
C ALA A 326 -29.74 20.82 10.68
N GLY A 327 -29.23 21.49 11.70
CA GLY A 327 -30.02 22.30 12.62
C GLY A 327 -30.62 21.52 13.78
N ALA A 328 -31.65 22.09 14.40
CA ALA A 328 -32.32 21.47 15.54
C ALA A 328 -32.76 20.04 15.20
N HIS A 329 -32.47 19.11 16.10
CA HIS A 329 -32.84 17.71 15.98
C HIS A 329 -32.27 16.99 14.73
N ALA A 330 -31.09 17.39 14.26
CA ALA A 330 -30.44 16.75 13.11
C ALA A 330 -30.17 15.24 13.36
N LEU A 331 -29.63 14.90 14.53
CA LEU A 331 -29.35 13.52 14.94
C LEU A 331 -30.62 12.67 15.01
N GLU A 332 -31.69 13.19 15.60
CA GLU A 332 -32.97 12.50 15.76
C GLU A 332 -33.63 12.23 14.41
N ARG A 333 -33.56 13.19 13.48
CA ARG A 333 -34.03 13.00 12.11
C ARG A 333 -33.19 11.97 11.36
N ALA A 334 -31.87 12.00 11.49
CA ALA A 334 -31.00 10.98 10.91
C ALA A 334 -31.31 9.58 11.46
N LYS A 335 -31.53 9.46 12.78
CA LYS A 335 -31.95 8.20 13.42
C LYS A 335 -33.31 7.72 12.91
N LEU A 336 -34.28 8.62 12.79
CA LEU A 336 -35.59 8.28 12.23
C LEU A 336 -35.47 7.80 10.78
N ALA A 337 -34.65 8.46 9.96
CA ALA A 337 -34.36 8.04 8.60
C ALA A 337 -33.71 6.64 8.57
N GLY A 338 -32.70 6.38 9.41
CA GLY A 338 -32.10 5.05 9.53
C GLY A 338 -33.13 3.97 9.86
N VAL A 339 -34.00 4.21 10.84
CA VAL A 339 -35.09 3.28 11.22
C VAL A 339 -36.07 3.05 10.06
N ILE A 340 -36.40 4.09 9.27
CA ILE A 340 -37.27 3.94 8.09
C ILE A 340 -36.63 2.98 7.09
N ILE A 341 -35.35 3.18 6.75
CA ILE A 341 -34.65 2.35 5.76
C ILE A 341 -34.48 0.91 6.26
N GLU A 342 -34.08 0.73 7.52
CA GLU A 342 -33.96 -0.59 8.14
C GLU A 342 -35.29 -1.37 8.06
N LYS A 343 -36.40 -0.72 8.38
CA LYS A 343 -37.73 -1.35 8.30
C LYS A 343 -38.15 -1.70 6.86
N ARG A 344 -37.83 -0.84 5.89
CA ARG A 344 -38.21 -1.08 4.48
C ARG A 344 -37.42 -2.21 3.86
N ILE A 345 -36.10 -2.20 4.03
CA ILE A 345 -35.21 -3.06 3.23
C ILE A 345 -34.12 -3.78 4.03
N GLY A 346 -33.96 -3.52 5.33
CA GLY A 346 -32.86 -4.10 6.13
C GLY A 346 -32.83 -5.63 6.09
N HIS A 347 -34.01 -6.27 6.11
CA HIS A 347 -34.16 -7.73 6.03
C HIS A 347 -33.67 -8.37 4.72
N LEU A 348 -33.42 -7.58 3.67
CA LEU A 348 -32.92 -8.08 2.38
C LEU A 348 -31.40 -8.33 2.39
N TYR A 349 -30.66 -7.81 3.39
CA TYR A 349 -29.20 -7.84 3.40
C TYR A 349 -28.66 -8.67 4.58
N PRO A 350 -27.77 -9.64 4.33
CA PRO A 350 -27.11 -10.38 5.41
C PRO A 350 -26.18 -9.50 6.24
N GLU A 351 -25.57 -8.50 5.62
CA GLU A 351 -24.74 -7.48 6.29
C GLU A 351 -25.35 -6.11 5.97
N PHE A 352 -25.98 -5.49 6.96
CA PHE A 352 -26.63 -4.19 6.85
C PHE A 352 -26.09 -3.27 7.94
N ARG A 353 -25.73 -2.04 7.58
CA ARG A 353 -25.10 -1.09 8.51
C ARG A 353 -25.68 0.31 8.33
N ILE A 354 -25.99 0.92 9.46
CA ILE A 354 -26.38 2.33 9.56
C ILE A 354 -25.32 3.05 10.36
N ASP A 355 -24.75 4.10 9.78
CA ASP A 355 -23.74 4.96 10.38
C ASP A 355 -24.22 6.41 10.43
N TYR A 356 -23.78 7.11 11.47
CA TYR A 356 -23.97 8.55 11.61
C TYR A 356 -22.61 9.25 11.50
N ILE A 357 -22.29 9.71 10.29
CA ILE A 357 -21.05 10.44 10.01
C ILE A 357 -21.10 11.79 10.74
N GLY A 358 -20.09 12.02 11.57
CA GLY A 358 -20.04 13.12 12.54
C GLY A 358 -20.30 12.71 13.99
N LEU A 359 -20.67 11.44 14.24
CA LEU A 359 -20.88 10.90 15.59
C LEU A 359 -20.11 9.59 15.81
N ASN A 360 -20.44 8.52 15.09
CA ASN A 360 -19.94 7.17 15.40
C ASN A 360 -19.61 6.31 14.17
N SER A 361 -19.48 6.90 12.98
CA SER A 361 -19.28 6.15 11.73
C SER A 361 -17.97 5.35 11.65
N LEU A 362 -16.93 5.71 12.43
CA LEU A 362 -15.66 4.99 12.42
C LEU A 362 -15.71 3.73 13.30
N HIS A 363 -16.12 3.87 14.56
CA HIS A 363 -16.10 2.77 15.54
C HIS A 363 -17.44 2.04 15.69
N GLY A 364 -18.53 2.55 15.13
CA GLY A 364 -19.89 2.02 15.33
C GLY A 364 -20.45 2.25 16.74
N THR A 365 -19.68 2.86 17.64
CA THR A 365 -20.04 3.16 19.03
C THR A 365 -19.48 4.53 19.44
N ASP A 366 -20.03 5.07 20.51
CA ASP A 366 -19.49 6.22 21.25
C ASP A 366 -18.74 5.70 22.50
N PHE A 367 -17.62 6.33 22.84
CA PHE A 367 -16.82 6.04 24.03
C PHE A 367 -17.05 7.05 25.17
N GLY A 368 -18.12 7.84 25.09
CA GLY A 368 -18.65 8.63 26.20
C GLY A 368 -18.28 10.12 26.19
N ASN A 369 -17.90 10.69 25.05
CA ASN A 369 -17.42 12.08 24.95
C ASN A 369 -17.93 12.84 23.71
N SER A 370 -18.98 12.36 23.03
CA SER A 370 -19.42 12.99 21.78
C SER A 370 -20.35 14.20 22.01
N PRO A 371 -20.02 15.39 21.48
CA PRO A 371 -20.97 16.50 21.42
C PRO A 371 -22.12 16.16 20.44
N ILE A 372 -23.30 16.74 20.65
CA ILE A 372 -24.41 16.63 19.69
C ILE A 372 -24.05 17.48 18.46
N PRO A 373 -23.89 16.90 17.26
CA PRO A 373 -23.45 17.66 16.11
C PRO A 373 -24.60 18.51 15.53
N TYR A 374 -24.29 19.73 15.09
CA TYR A 374 -25.25 20.59 14.38
C TYR A 374 -25.67 20.01 13.01
N GLU A 375 -24.74 19.30 12.37
CA GLU A 375 -24.90 18.63 11.09
C GLU A 375 -24.50 17.18 11.21
N ILE A 376 -25.30 16.29 10.62
CA ILE A 376 -25.01 14.87 10.62
C ILE A 376 -25.39 14.25 9.30
N ARG A 377 -24.61 13.27 8.85
CA ARG A 377 -24.90 12.53 7.63
C ARG A 377 -25.20 11.08 7.98
N LEU A 378 -26.43 10.67 7.69
CA LEU A 378 -26.82 9.27 7.68
C LEU A 378 -26.09 8.61 6.51
N ARG A 379 -25.45 7.47 6.78
CA ARG A 379 -24.96 6.53 5.76
C ARG A 379 -25.60 5.18 6.03
N VAL A 380 -26.24 4.61 5.03
CA VAL A 380 -26.75 3.24 5.04
C VAL A 380 -25.96 2.45 4.03
N SER A 381 -25.50 1.26 4.41
CA SER A 381 -24.82 0.34 3.49
C SER A 381 -25.29 -1.09 3.68
N GLY A 382 -25.37 -1.84 2.58
CA GLY A 382 -25.79 -3.24 2.60
C GLY A 382 -25.01 -4.06 1.57
N LYS A 383 -24.58 -5.26 1.96
CA LYS A 383 -23.92 -6.21 1.06
C LYS A 383 -24.94 -7.15 0.42
N SER A 384 -24.83 -7.37 -0.89
CA SER A 384 -25.65 -8.34 -1.62
C SER A 384 -24.79 -9.16 -2.59
N LYS A 385 -25.31 -10.31 -3.03
CA LYS A 385 -24.74 -11.09 -4.14
C LYS A 385 -25.04 -10.47 -5.51
N ASP A 386 -26.11 -9.69 -5.61
CA ASP A 386 -26.56 -9.09 -6.87
C ASP A 386 -26.54 -7.56 -6.83
N GLN A 387 -26.23 -6.97 -7.98
CA GLN A 387 -26.07 -5.53 -8.13
C GLN A 387 -27.38 -4.76 -7.96
N LYS A 388 -28.53 -5.35 -8.32
CA LYS A 388 -29.84 -4.68 -8.27
C LYS A 388 -30.30 -4.50 -6.84
N THR A 389 -30.23 -5.55 -6.02
CA THR A 389 -30.51 -5.45 -4.59
C THR A 389 -29.53 -4.50 -3.92
N ALA A 390 -28.23 -4.52 -4.26
CA ALA A 390 -27.31 -3.51 -3.75
C ALA A 390 -27.74 -2.06 -4.11
N ALA A 391 -28.20 -1.82 -5.33
CA ALA A 391 -28.68 -0.49 -5.75
C ALA A 391 -29.85 0.04 -4.92
N LEU A 392 -30.71 -0.85 -4.43
CA LEU A 392 -31.90 -0.50 -3.66
C LEU A 392 -31.56 0.28 -2.38
N ILE A 393 -30.40 0.05 -1.74
CA ILE A 393 -29.95 0.86 -0.59
C ILE A 393 -29.94 2.34 -0.96
N GLY A 394 -29.29 2.68 -2.07
CA GLY A 394 -29.12 4.07 -2.51
C GLY A 394 -30.44 4.69 -2.96
N GLU A 395 -31.29 3.91 -3.62
CA GLU A 395 -32.63 4.33 -4.07
C GLU A 395 -33.55 4.66 -2.89
N GLU A 396 -33.59 3.81 -1.87
CA GLU A 396 -34.42 4.04 -0.68
C GLU A 396 -33.93 5.21 0.16
N VAL A 397 -32.62 5.41 0.28
CA VAL A 397 -32.07 6.60 0.96
C VAL A 397 -32.40 7.87 0.18
N GLU A 398 -32.28 7.86 -1.15
CA GLU A 398 -32.67 9.00 -1.98
C GLU A 398 -34.18 9.31 -1.87
N ALA A 399 -35.03 8.28 -1.78
CA ALA A 399 -36.47 8.44 -1.62
C ALA A 399 -36.87 9.19 -0.33
N LEU A 400 -35.99 9.27 0.67
CA LEU A 400 -36.24 10.04 1.91
C LEU A 400 -36.45 11.54 1.67
N TYR A 401 -36.06 12.08 0.52
CA TYR A 401 -36.34 13.48 0.17
C TYR A 401 -37.82 13.86 0.35
N THR A 402 -38.72 12.96 -0.05
CA THR A 402 -40.17 13.17 0.01
C THR A 402 -40.89 12.11 0.83
N ASN A 403 -40.19 11.07 1.26
CA ASN A 403 -40.76 9.93 2.01
C ASN A 403 -40.02 9.68 3.35
N GLY A 404 -39.35 10.70 3.87
CA GLY A 404 -38.53 10.64 5.07
C GLY A 404 -38.67 11.86 5.98
N PRO A 405 -37.80 11.98 6.99
CA PRO A 405 -37.78 13.11 7.92
C PRO A 405 -37.52 14.45 7.22
N ALA A 406 -38.09 15.53 7.77
CA ALA A 406 -38.00 16.86 7.17
C ALA A 406 -36.56 17.40 7.08
N GLY A 407 -36.27 18.16 6.03
CA GLY A 407 -35.00 18.88 5.88
C GLY A 407 -33.80 17.99 5.56
N GLY A 408 -34.02 16.83 4.92
CA GLY A 408 -32.96 16.01 4.35
C GLY A 408 -32.39 16.64 3.08
N GLY A 409 -31.07 16.58 2.91
CA GLY A 409 -30.36 17.21 1.80
C GLY A 409 -29.09 16.46 1.37
N GLY A 410 -28.67 16.72 0.13
CA GLY A 410 -27.37 16.25 -0.39
C GLY A 410 -27.27 14.72 -0.50
N ALA A 411 -28.36 14.05 -0.87
CA ALA A 411 -28.37 12.60 -1.01
C ALA A 411 -27.33 12.12 -2.02
N ARG A 412 -26.64 11.02 -1.70
CA ARG A 412 -25.70 10.34 -2.59
C ARG A 412 -26.01 8.86 -2.59
N LYS A 413 -25.84 8.23 -3.75
CA LYS A 413 -25.95 6.79 -3.90
C LYS A 413 -24.76 6.24 -4.67
N SER A 414 -24.28 5.08 -4.26
CA SER A 414 -23.27 4.35 -4.99
C SER A 414 -23.52 2.85 -4.90
N VAL A 415 -23.13 2.15 -5.96
CA VAL A 415 -23.07 0.69 -5.99
C VAL A 415 -21.70 0.34 -6.51
N ARG A 416 -21.02 -0.54 -5.80
CA ARG A 416 -19.70 -1.04 -6.21
C ARG A 416 -19.63 -2.54 -6.03
N GLU A 417 -19.00 -3.19 -6.99
CA GLU A 417 -18.60 -4.58 -6.84
C GLU A 417 -17.49 -4.68 -5.79
N LEU A 418 -17.56 -5.72 -4.97
CA LEU A 418 -16.59 -6.02 -3.93
C LEU A 418 -15.64 -7.10 -4.42
N LEU A 419 -14.34 -6.86 -4.21
CA LEU A 419 -13.33 -7.90 -4.25
C LEU A 419 -12.96 -8.24 -2.81
N GLY A 420 -13.10 -9.51 -2.47
CA GLY A 420 -12.58 -10.06 -1.23
C GLY A 420 -11.12 -10.47 -1.43
N VAL A 421 -10.36 -10.47 -0.34
CA VAL A 421 -8.98 -10.94 -0.32
C VAL A 421 -8.83 -11.94 0.82
N VAL A 422 -8.22 -13.07 0.53
CA VAL A 422 -7.78 -14.09 1.48
C VAL A 422 -6.35 -14.50 1.13
N SER A 423 -5.65 -15.13 2.06
CA SER A 423 -4.28 -15.56 1.88
C SER A 423 -4.13 -17.07 2.01
N VAL A 424 -3.22 -17.65 1.24
CA VAL A 424 -2.75 -19.05 1.40
C VAL A 424 -1.22 -19.10 1.45
N LEU A 425 -0.64 -20.26 1.75
CA LEU A 425 0.80 -20.44 1.88
C LEU A 425 1.34 -21.45 0.85
N MET A 426 2.06 -20.95 -0.15
CA MET A 426 2.63 -21.78 -1.21
C MET A 426 4.09 -22.10 -0.95
N ASP A 427 4.52 -23.34 -1.20
CA ASP A 427 5.95 -23.71 -1.21
C ASP A 427 6.71 -22.81 -2.20
N ARG A 428 7.75 -22.12 -1.71
CA ARG A 428 8.51 -21.15 -2.50
C ARG A 428 9.16 -21.76 -3.75
N ASN A 429 9.42 -23.07 -3.75
CA ASN A 429 10.04 -23.77 -4.87
C ASN A 429 9.09 -23.96 -6.07
N LYS A 430 7.76 -23.87 -5.85
CA LYS A 430 6.75 -23.91 -6.91
C LYS A 430 6.72 -22.61 -7.72
N VAL A 431 7.07 -21.49 -7.10
CA VAL A 431 7.06 -20.17 -7.73
C VAL A 431 8.33 -20.01 -8.58
N LYS A 432 8.15 -19.78 -9.89
CA LYS A 432 9.25 -19.59 -10.83
C LYS A 432 9.24 -18.15 -11.31
N THR A 433 10.37 -17.48 -11.13
CA THR A 433 10.52 -16.07 -11.51
C THR A 433 11.53 -15.92 -12.62
N THR A 434 11.26 -14.97 -13.51
CA THR A 434 12.14 -14.59 -14.61
C THR A 434 12.19 -13.08 -14.70
N PHE A 435 13.13 -12.55 -15.49
CA PHE A 435 13.10 -11.16 -15.87
C PHE A 435 13.48 -11.02 -17.35
N GLU A 436 13.06 -9.92 -17.95
CA GLU A 436 13.45 -9.53 -19.30
C GLU A 436 13.91 -8.08 -19.32
N ILE A 437 14.75 -7.74 -20.30
CA ILE A 437 15.31 -6.41 -20.48
C ILE A 437 14.64 -5.73 -21.66
N LEU A 438 14.18 -4.50 -21.44
CA LEU A 438 13.69 -3.59 -22.46
C LEU A 438 14.62 -2.38 -22.56
N GLU A 439 14.87 -1.90 -23.78
CA GLU A 439 15.72 -0.74 -24.05
C GLU A 439 15.00 0.25 -24.95
N SER A 440 15.22 1.55 -24.69
CA SER A 440 14.59 2.67 -25.40
C SER A 440 15.32 3.11 -26.65
#